data_AF-A0A850G4E9-F1
#
_entry.id   AF-A0A850G4E9-F1
#
_cell.length_a   1.000
_cell.length_b   1.000
_cell.length_c   1.000
_cell.angle_alpha   90.00
_cell.angle_beta   90.00
_cell.angle_gamma   90.00
#
_symmetry.space_group_name_H-M   'P 1'
#
loop_
_entity.id
_entity.type
_entity.pdbx_description
1 polymer ?
#
loop_
_entity_poly.entity_id
_entity_poly.type
_entity_poly.pdbx_seq_one_letter_code
_entity_poly.pdbx_strand_id
1 'polypeptide(L)'
;MSEAGNEDLLEARLSEVDEAITYGEFEAAASLLDALEDELGQDHADVLYQRAVLAWEREGPEAAVELLDSLLRREPEYADAHYARALICEEADDREGMLRHFESVRRLDALAFEESGGVAEGELDFIEAQAEAALDTVPERFRDLLSNVPVVLEERPNLELVRTGFDPRALGLFEGLEHAQQASELHTAPTRIVLYYGNLLATFHEQDDLADEIEVTLLHEIGHYFGLDEDEVERLGLA
;
A
#
# COMPACT_ATOMS: atom_id res chain seq x y z
N MET A 1 -8.72 28.24 -17.74
CA MET A 1 -8.12 26.89 -17.57
C MET A 1 -9.28 25.94 -17.33
N SER A 2 -9.26 24.74 -17.90
CA SER A 2 -10.28 23.72 -17.62
C SER A 2 -10.13 23.21 -16.18
N GLU A 3 -11.19 22.65 -15.62
CA GLU A 3 -11.24 22.03 -14.28
C GLU A 3 -10.14 20.95 -14.14
N ALA A 4 -10.02 20.06 -15.12
CA ALA A 4 -8.93 19.07 -15.21
C ALA A 4 -7.52 19.68 -15.21
N GLY A 5 -7.33 20.85 -15.85
CA GLY A 5 -6.01 21.49 -15.87
C GLY A 5 -5.66 22.21 -14.56
N ASN A 6 -6.60 22.30 -13.62
CA ASN A 6 -6.38 22.81 -12.28
C ASN A 6 -6.10 21.65 -11.29
N GLU A 7 -6.75 20.50 -11.50
CA GLU A 7 -6.48 19.26 -10.76
C GLU A 7 -5.04 18.76 -11.00
N ASP A 8 -4.60 18.65 -12.25
CA ASP A 8 -3.23 18.24 -12.59
C ASP A 8 -2.16 19.16 -11.94
N LEU A 9 -2.47 20.45 -11.81
CA LEU A 9 -1.58 21.43 -11.20
C LEU A 9 -1.54 21.30 -9.67
N LEU A 10 -2.69 20.98 -9.06
CA LEU A 10 -2.77 20.73 -7.63
C LEU A 10 -1.99 19.47 -7.27
N GLU A 11 -2.20 18.38 -8.01
CA GLU A 11 -1.50 17.11 -7.80
C GLU A 11 0.02 17.28 -7.88
N ALA A 12 0.52 17.98 -8.90
CA ALA A 12 1.96 18.27 -9.01
C ALA A 12 2.50 19.05 -7.80
N ARG A 13 1.74 20.02 -7.28
CA ARG A 13 2.15 20.80 -6.10
C ARG A 13 2.08 20.00 -4.80
N LEU A 14 1.13 19.09 -4.67
CA LEU A 14 1.04 18.18 -3.52
C LEU A 14 2.18 17.15 -3.57
N SER A 15 2.57 16.68 -4.75
CA SER A 15 3.76 15.85 -4.94
C SER A 15 5.05 16.58 -4.53
N GLU A 16 5.20 17.88 -4.86
CA GLU A 16 6.32 18.68 -4.35
C GLU A 16 6.32 18.82 -2.81
N VAL A 17 5.15 18.88 -2.18
CA VAL A 17 5.04 18.90 -0.72
C VAL A 17 5.48 17.56 -0.13
N ASP A 18 4.97 16.46 -0.68
CA ASP A 18 5.30 15.10 -0.24
C ASP A 18 6.80 14.84 -0.34
N GLU A 19 7.41 15.17 -1.49
CA GLU A 19 8.85 15.05 -1.72
C GLU A 19 9.66 15.85 -0.68
N ALA A 20 9.26 17.10 -0.40
CA ALA A 20 9.91 17.92 0.61
C ALA A 20 9.79 17.33 2.02
N ILE A 21 8.65 16.69 2.34
CA ILE A 21 8.47 15.97 3.61
C ILE A 21 9.41 14.76 3.66
N THR A 22 9.43 13.91 2.63
CA THR A 22 10.26 12.71 2.53
C THR A 22 11.75 13.02 2.72
N TYR A 23 12.24 14.13 2.15
CA TYR A 23 13.64 14.54 2.29
C TYR A 23 13.93 15.36 3.57
N GLY A 24 12.95 15.53 4.46
CA GLY A 24 13.10 16.27 5.71
C GLY A 24 13.21 17.79 5.54
N GLU A 25 12.83 18.31 4.38
CA GLU A 25 12.78 19.75 4.07
C GLU A 25 11.52 20.41 4.63
N PHE A 26 11.26 20.20 5.92
CA PHE A 26 9.99 20.55 6.57
C PHE A 26 9.58 22.02 6.48
N GLU A 27 10.55 22.95 6.45
CA GLU A 27 10.26 24.38 6.28
C GLU A 27 9.87 24.72 4.84
N ALA A 28 10.40 24.00 3.85
CA ALA A 28 9.98 24.11 2.46
C ALA A 28 8.57 23.54 2.27
N ALA A 29 8.31 22.33 2.79
CA ALA A 29 6.98 21.74 2.80
C ALA A 29 5.94 22.65 3.47
N ALA A 30 6.26 23.23 4.63
CA ALA A 30 5.39 24.19 5.31
C ALA A 30 5.10 25.42 4.44
N SER A 31 6.11 25.97 3.77
CA SER A 31 5.94 27.14 2.89
C SER A 31 5.10 26.83 1.65
N LEU A 32 5.24 25.63 1.08
CA LEU A 32 4.41 25.16 -0.04
C LEU A 32 2.94 25.00 0.39
N LEU A 33 2.71 24.43 1.58
CA LEU A 33 1.38 24.28 2.15
C LEU A 33 0.73 25.62 2.50
N ASP A 34 1.48 26.57 3.07
CA ASP A 34 0.97 27.94 3.29
C ASP A 34 0.46 28.57 1.98
N ALA A 35 1.21 28.39 0.89
CA ALA A 35 0.84 28.92 -0.42
C ALA A 35 -0.40 28.20 -1.03
N LEU A 36 -0.58 26.91 -0.75
CA LEU A 36 -1.78 26.16 -1.15
C LEU A 36 -2.99 26.58 -0.30
N GLU A 37 -2.83 26.78 1.00
CA GLU A 37 -3.89 27.25 1.89
C GLU A 37 -4.38 28.66 1.54
N ASP A 38 -3.48 29.56 1.17
CA ASP A 38 -3.83 30.92 0.72
C ASP A 38 -4.70 30.89 -0.56
N GLU A 39 -4.52 29.89 -1.41
CA GLU A 39 -5.23 29.73 -2.68
C GLU A 39 -6.55 28.96 -2.55
N LEU A 40 -6.52 27.82 -1.85
CA LEU A 40 -7.61 26.84 -1.78
C LEU A 40 -8.45 26.96 -0.50
N GLY A 41 -7.87 27.58 0.54
CA GLY A 41 -8.44 27.70 1.87
C GLY A 41 -7.91 26.65 2.86
N GLN A 42 -7.84 27.05 4.13
CA GLN A 42 -7.37 26.22 5.26
C GLN A 42 -8.15 24.91 5.49
N ASP A 43 -9.34 24.78 4.90
CA ASP A 43 -10.23 23.63 5.09
C ASP A 43 -10.23 22.68 3.88
N HIS A 44 -9.36 22.91 2.88
CA HIS A 44 -9.21 22.02 1.73
C HIS A 44 -8.67 20.65 2.17
N ALA A 45 -9.30 19.58 1.69
CA ALA A 45 -9.06 18.22 2.18
C ALA A 45 -7.60 17.77 2.01
N ASP A 46 -7.06 17.86 0.80
CA ASP A 46 -5.69 17.41 0.51
C ASP A 46 -4.63 18.22 1.25
N VAL A 47 -4.89 19.51 1.45
CA VAL A 47 -3.99 20.41 2.17
C VAL A 47 -4.00 20.07 3.66
N LEU A 48 -5.18 19.83 4.25
CA LEU A 48 -5.31 19.35 5.62
C LEU A 48 -4.65 17.99 5.83
N TYR A 49 -4.78 17.07 4.87
CA TYR A 49 -4.11 15.78 4.91
C TYR A 49 -2.58 15.95 4.90
N GLN A 50 -2.04 16.72 3.97
CA GLN A 50 -0.60 16.98 3.88
C GLN A 50 -0.06 17.75 5.11
N ARG A 51 -0.85 18.62 5.72
CA ARG A 51 -0.53 19.22 7.02
C ARG A 51 -0.43 18.18 8.13
N ALA A 52 -1.32 17.18 8.13
CA ALA A 52 -1.27 16.10 9.10
C ALA A 52 -0.02 15.23 8.91
N VAL A 53 0.33 14.91 7.65
CA VAL A 53 1.57 14.18 7.31
C VAL A 53 2.81 14.98 7.78
N LEU A 54 2.88 16.28 7.47
CA LEU A 54 3.97 17.13 7.94
C LEU A 54 4.06 17.18 9.48
N ALA A 55 2.92 17.25 10.17
CA ALA A 55 2.90 17.26 11.64
C ALA A 55 3.39 15.92 12.21
N TRP A 56 3.00 14.80 11.60
CA TRP A 56 3.49 13.48 11.94
C TRP A 56 5.01 13.43 11.85
N GLU A 57 5.57 13.75 10.69
CA GLU A 57 7.01 13.60 10.46
C GLU A 57 7.86 14.51 11.36
N ARG A 58 7.34 15.68 11.75
CA ARG A 58 8.07 16.63 12.60
C ARG A 58 7.95 16.34 14.10
N GLU A 59 6.77 15.95 14.55
CA GLU A 59 6.40 15.99 15.98
C GLU A 59 5.91 14.62 16.50
N GLY A 60 5.66 13.66 15.61
CA GLY A 60 5.17 12.33 15.91
C GLY A 60 3.68 12.14 15.58
N PRO A 61 3.22 10.88 15.60
CA PRO A 61 1.87 10.47 15.18
C PRO A 61 0.75 11.20 15.92
N GLU A 62 0.94 11.52 17.21
CA GLU A 62 -0.08 12.21 18.01
C GLU A 62 -0.37 13.64 17.52
N ALA A 63 0.60 14.30 16.90
CA ALA A 63 0.43 15.65 16.37
C ALA A 63 -0.52 15.68 15.15
N ALA A 64 -0.63 14.59 14.42
CA ALA A 64 -1.49 14.45 13.26
C ALA A 64 -2.97 14.17 13.60
N VAL A 65 -3.25 13.64 14.80
CA VAL A 65 -4.58 13.11 15.16
C VAL A 65 -5.69 14.14 15.02
N GLU A 66 -5.54 15.35 15.58
CA GLU A 66 -6.62 16.35 15.51
C GLU A 66 -6.84 16.84 14.07
N LEU A 67 -5.79 16.94 13.26
CA LEU A 67 -5.89 17.34 11.85
C LEU A 67 -6.66 16.28 11.05
N LEU A 68 -6.28 15.00 11.21
CA LEU A 68 -6.94 13.87 10.56
C LEU A 68 -8.40 13.71 11.03
N ASP A 69 -8.66 13.82 12.33
CA ASP A 69 -10.03 13.74 12.86
C ASP A 69 -10.88 14.93 12.36
N SER A 70 -10.28 16.12 12.20
CA SER A 70 -10.95 17.29 11.62
C SER A 70 -11.27 17.11 10.15
N LEU A 71 -10.35 16.50 9.39
CA LEU A 71 -10.55 16.12 8.00
C LEU A 71 -11.69 15.10 7.87
N LEU A 72 -11.63 13.99 8.62
CA LEU A 72 -12.64 12.92 8.56
C LEU A 72 -14.03 13.34 9.05
N ARG A 73 -14.14 14.38 9.88
CA ARG A 73 -15.45 14.98 10.23
C ARG A 73 -16.11 15.68 9.05
N ARG A 74 -15.34 16.16 8.08
CA ARG A 74 -15.81 16.91 6.90
C ARG A 74 -15.91 16.02 5.68
N GLU A 75 -14.90 15.19 5.47
CA GLU A 75 -14.74 14.25 4.38
C GLU A 75 -14.60 12.82 4.95
N PRO A 76 -15.71 12.18 5.39
CA PRO A 76 -15.67 10.84 5.98
C PRO A 76 -15.24 9.73 5.01
N GLU A 77 -15.08 10.05 3.74
CA GLU A 77 -14.71 9.13 2.66
C GLU A 77 -13.27 9.36 2.18
N TYR A 78 -12.48 10.15 2.91
CA TYR A 78 -11.07 10.39 2.60
C TYR A 78 -10.21 9.18 3.04
N ALA A 79 -9.89 8.31 2.10
CA ALA A 79 -9.26 7.01 2.38
C ALA A 79 -7.88 7.13 3.04
N ASP A 80 -7.00 8.02 2.57
CA ASP A 80 -5.64 8.14 3.11
C ASP A 80 -5.64 8.66 4.56
N ALA A 81 -6.63 9.47 4.93
CA ALA A 81 -6.79 9.94 6.29
C ALA A 81 -7.23 8.81 7.23
N HIS A 82 -8.08 7.89 6.74
CA HIS A 82 -8.37 6.67 7.46
C HIS A 82 -7.14 5.78 7.59
N TYR A 83 -6.36 5.62 6.53
CA TYR A 83 -5.13 4.81 6.56
C TYR A 83 -4.12 5.37 7.58
N ALA A 84 -3.84 6.68 7.52
CA ALA A 84 -2.99 7.35 8.50
C ALA A 84 -3.52 7.18 9.95
N ARG A 85 -4.83 7.34 10.18
CA ARG A 85 -5.41 7.10 11.52
C ARG A 85 -5.27 5.65 11.98
N ALA A 86 -5.37 4.68 11.08
CA ALA A 86 -5.20 3.27 11.41
C ALA A 86 -3.78 2.98 11.90
N LEU A 87 -2.76 3.49 11.21
CA LEU A 87 -1.36 3.37 11.59
C LEU A 87 -1.08 4.00 12.97
N ILE A 88 -1.61 5.20 13.23
CA ILE A 88 -1.51 5.84 14.56
C ILE A 88 -2.18 4.98 15.63
N CYS A 89 -3.33 4.37 15.34
CA CYS A 89 -4.01 3.47 16.27
C CYS A 89 -3.19 2.19 16.52
N GLU A 90 -2.52 1.65 15.51
CA GLU A 90 -1.62 0.50 15.66
C GLU A 90 -0.45 0.83 16.60
N GLU A 91 0.24 1.95 16.39
CA GLU A 91 1.32 2.42 17.27
C GLU A 91 0.86 2.66 18.71
N ALA A 92 -0.40 3.07 18.89
CA ALA A 92 -1.02 3.27 20.18
C ALA A 92 -1.60 1.99 20.83
N ASP A 93 -1.44 0.81 20.20
CA ASP A 93 -2.05 -0.47 20.61
C ASP A 93 -3.60 -0.40 20.70
N ASP A 94 -4.24 0.53 19.97
CA ASP A 94 -5.69 0.65 19.82
C ASP A 94 -6.17 -0.19 18.64
N ARG A 95 -6.24 -1.51 18.88
CA ARG A 95 -6.67 -2.46 17.85
C ARG A 95 -8.09 -2.21 17.35
N GLU A 96 -9.02 -1.73 18.19
CA GLU A 96 -10.39 -1.46 17.74
C GLU A 96 -10.44 -0.23 16.82
N GLY A 97 -9.68 0.82 17.14
CA GLY A 97 -9.50 1.98 16.26
C GLY A 97 -8.87 1.60 14.92
N MET A 98 -7.77 0.85 14.95
CA MET A 98 -7.06 0.38 13.76
C MET A 98 -7.99 -0.40 12.83
N LEU A 99 -8.69 -1.42 13.35
CA LEU A 99 -9.59 -2.25 12.54
C LEU A 99 -10.75 -1.44 11.94
N ARG A 100 -11.34 -0.49 12.69
CA ARG A 100 -12.41 0.36 12.15
C ARG A 100 -11.92 1.19 10.97
N HIS A 101 -10.71 1.74 11.06
CA HIS A 101 -10.14 2.54 9.99
C HIS A 101 -9.71 1.69 8.79
N PHE A 102 -9.08 0.53 9.00
CA PHE A 102 -8.77 -0.40 7.90
C PHE A 102 -10.00 -0.93 7.17
N GLU A 103 -11.12 -1.21 7.86
CA GLU A 103 -12.38 -1.56 7.19
C GLU A 103 -12.88 -0.41 6.28
N SER A 104 -12.73 0.85 6.72
CA SER A 104 -13.04 2.01 5.88
C SER A 104 -12.11 2.11 4.67
N VAL A 105 -10.79 1.99 4.85
CA VAL A 105 -9.80 2.03 3.77
C VAL A 105 -10.13 0.99 2.71
N ARG A 106 -10.30 -0.28 3.13
CA ARG A 106 -10.64 -1.38 2.22
C ARG A 106 -11.90 -1.08 1.40
N ARG A 107 -12.93 -0.50 2.01
CA ARG A 107 -14.17 -0.14 1.32
C ARG A 107 -13.96 1.00 0.33
N LEU A 108 -13.30 2.07 0.77
CA LEU A 108 -13.12 3.28 -0.01
C LEU A 108 -12.20 3.05 -1.21
N ASP A 109 -11.08 2.36 -1.01
CA ASP A 109 -10.16 2.06 -2.10
C ASP A 109 -10.79 1.09 -3.12
N ALA A 110 -11.63 0.16 -2.68
CA ALA A 110 -12.39 -0.70 -3.60
C ALA A 110 -13.39 0.12 -4.44
N LEU A 111 -14.10 1.07 -3.82
CA LEU A 111 -15.01 1.97 -4.54
C LEU A 111 -14.26 2.85 -5.53
N ALA A 112 -13.13 3.45 -5.12
CA ALA A 112 -12.30 4.28 -5.98
C ALA A 112 -11.76 3.48 -7.19
N PHE A 113 -11.36 2.22 -6.97
CA PHE A 113 -10.91 1.33 -8.03
C PHE A 113 -12.04 0.96 -9.02
N GLU A 114 -13.26 0.74 -8.52
CA GLU A 114 -14.42 0.53 -9.41
C GLU A 114 -14.73 1.81 -10.23
N GLU A 115 -14.62 2.99 -9.61
CA GLU A 115 -14.88 4.28 -10.25
C GLU A 115 -13.84 4.68 -11.29
N SER A 116 -12.57 4.27 -11.12
CA SER A 116 -11.50 4.49 -12.11
C SER A 116 -11.67 3.66 -13.39
N GLY A 117 -12.61 2.70 -13.40
CA GLY A 117 -12.84 1.76 -14.50
C GLY A 117 -12.30 0.36 -14.25
N GLY A 118 -11.73 0.11 -13.06
CA GLY A 118 -11.17 -1.17 -12.67
C GLY A 118 -9.96 -1.54 -13.51
N VAL A 119 -9.92 -2.79 -13.98
CA VAL A 119 -8.77 -3.31 -14.72
C VAL A 119 -8.93 -3.05 -16.22
N ALA A 120 -7.95 -2.37 -16.82
CA ALA A 120 -7.87 -2.14 -18.24
C ALA A 120 -7.48 -3.41 -19.02
N GLU A 121 -7.72 -3.39 -20.33
CA GLU A 121 -7.43 -4.54 -21.21
C GLU A 121 -5.93 -4.84 -21.22
N GLY A 122 -5.57 -6.06 -20.80
CA GLY A 122 -4.20 -6.57 -20.79
C GLY A 122 -3.39 -6.31 -19.52
N GLU A 123 -3.93 -5.59 -18.53
CA GLU A 123 -3.20 -5.34 -17.26
C GLU A 123 -3.01 -6.61 -16.43
N LEU A 124 -4.03 -7.48 -16.33
CA LEU A 124 -3.85 -8.78 -15.66
C LEU A 124 -2.84 -9.65 -16.38
N ASP A 125 -2.92 -9.71 -17.72
CA ASP A 125 -1.96 -10.48 -18.53
C ASP A 125 -0.53 -9.94 -18.34
N PHE A 126 -0.38 -8.62 -18.18
CA PHE A 126 0.90 -8.00 -17.86
C PHE A 126 1.40 -8.42 -16.48
N ILE A 127 0.56 -8.31 -15.44
CA ILE A 127 0.93 -8.72 -14.07
C ILE A 127 1.32 -10.20 -14.03
N GLU A 128 0.54 -11.07 -14.69
CA GLU A 128 0.86 -12.49 -14.81
C GLU A 128 2.23 -12.71 -15.48
N ALA A 129 2.50 -12.01 -16.59
CA ALA A 129 3.79 -12.12 -17.28
C ALA A 129 4.97 -11.62 -16.44
N GLN A 130 4.80 -10.53 -15.66
CA GLN A 130 5.85 -10.04 -14.76
C GLN A 130 6.08 -10.99 -13.58
N ALA A 131 5.01 -11.55 -13.00
CA ALA A 131 5.13 -12.55 -11.95
C ALA A 131 5.87 -13.82 -12.45
N GLU A 132 5.59 -14.27 -13.68
CA GLU A 132 6.34 -15.36 -14.31
C GLU A 132 7.82 -15.00 -14.53
N ALA A 133 8.10 -13.78 -15.00
CA ALA A 133 9.47 -13.31 -15.20
C ALA A 133 10.26 -13.24 -13.89
N ALA A 134 9.64 -12.73 -12.81
CA ALA A 134 10.22 -12.70 -11.48
C ALA A 134 10.47 -14.12 -10.92
N LEU A 135 9.55 -15.07 -11.15
CA LEU A 135 9.80 -16.46 -10.78
C LEU A 135 11.03 -17.05 -11.49
N ASP A 136 11.30 -16.65 -12.74
CA ASP A 136 12.45 -17.11 -13.49
C ASP A 136 13.80 -16.55 -12.98
N THR A 137 13.79 -15.44 -12.24
CA THR A 137 15.00 -14.90 -11.58
C THR A 137 15.36 -15.70 -10.32
N VAL A 138 14.39 -16.38 -9.71
CA VAL A 138 14.58 -17.22 -8.52
C VAL A 138 15.56 -18.37 -8.81
N PRO A 139 16.58 -18.58 -7.95
CA PRO A 139 17.53 -19.68 -8.12
C PRO A 139 16.85 -21.05 -8.28
N GLU A 140 17.33 -21.86 -9.22
CA GLU A 140 16.73 -23.16 -9.60
C GLU A 140 16.41 -24.07 -8.40
N ARG A 141 17.29 -24.08 -7.38
CA ARG A 141 17.10 -24.85 -6.14
C ARG A 141 15.84 -24.49 -5.34
N PHE A 142 15.33 -23.27 -5.48
CA PHE A 142 14.12 -22.78 -4.81
C PHE A 142 12.88 -22.92 -5.70
N ARG A 143 13.03 -22.77 -7.03
CA ARG A 143 11.94 -22.97 -7.99
C ARG A 143 11.31 -24.36 -7.90
N ASP A 144 12.11 -25.40 -7.71
CA ASP A 144 11.61 -26.77 -7.51
C ASP A 144 10.69 -26.89 -6.27
N LEU A 145 10.94 -26.11 -5.23
CA LEU A 145 10.15 -26.12 -3.99
C LEU A 145 8.86 -25.30 -4.14
N LEU A 146 8.86 -24.29 -5.02
CA LEU A 146 7.71 -23.47 -5.36
C LEU A 146 6.76 -24.16 -6.35
N SER A 147 7.11 -25.31 -6.92
CA SER A 147 6.33 -25.96 -8.00
C SER A 147 4.89 -26.32 -7.61
N ASN A 148 4.56 -26.32 -6.31
CA ASN A 148 3.21 -26.58 -5.78
C ASN A 148 2.61 -25.37 -5.05
N VAL A 149 3.24 -24.19 -5.14
CA VAL A 149 2.79 -22.94 -4.54
C VAL A 149 2.29 -22.03 -5.67
N PRO A 150 0.98 -22.03 -5.98
CA PRO A 150 0.46 -21.13 -7.01
C PRO A 150 0.62 -19.67 -6.57
N VAL A 151 1.05 -18.84 -7.52
CA VAL A 151 0.85 -17.39 -7.46
C VAL A 151 -0.55 -17.11 -7.99
N VAL A 152 -1.37 -16.41 -7.21
CA VAL A 152 -2.74 -16.07 -7.58
C VAL A 152 -2.95 -14.57 -7.52
N LEU A 153 -3.77 -14.06 -8.43
CA LEU A 153 -4.18 -12.67 -8.44
C LEU A 153 -5.52 -12.54 -7.74
N GLU A 154 -5.56 -11.75 -6.67
CA GLU A 154 -6.81 -11.32 -6.02
C GLU A 154 -6.90 -9.80 -6.11
N GLU A 155 -8.10 -9.23 -6.11
CA GLU A 155 -8.25 -7.78 -6.27
C GLU A 155 -7.64 -7.03 -5.09
N ARG A 156 -8.06 -7.41 -3.88
CA ARG A 156 -7.69 -6.78 -2.61
C ARG A 156 -7.81 -7.79 -1.46
N PRO A 157 -7.19 -7.53 -0.31
CA PRO A 157 -7.42 -8.30 0.90
C PRO A 157 -8.92 -8.39 1.23
N ASN A 158 -9.40 -9.59 1.52
CA ASN A 158 -10.80 -9.78 1.88
C ASN A 158 -11.10 -9.21 3.28
N LEU A 159 -12.37 -8.92 3.56
CA LEU A 159 -12.76 -8.26 4.81
C LEU A 159 -12.43 -9.08 6.07
N GLU A 160 -12.51 -10.40 6.00
CA GLU A 160 -12.19 -11.27 7.16
C GLU A 160 -10.70 -11.25 7.48
N LEU A 161 -9.84 -11.17 6.47
CA LEU A 161 -8.40 -10.98 6.62
C LEU A 161 -8.09 -9.59 7.19
N VAL A 162 -8.72 -8.53 6.67
CA VAL A 162 -8.54 -7.18 7.24
C VAL A 162 -8.97 -7.12 8.71
N ARG A 163 -10.01 -7.87 9.11
CA ARG A 163 -10.45 -8.02 10.51
C ARG A 163 -9.44 -8.74 11.41
N THR A 164 -8.47 -9.46 10.87
CA THR A 164 -7.33 -9.98 11.63
C THR A 164 -6.24 -8.93 11.84
N GLY A 165 -6.44 -7.69 11.38
CA GLY A 165 -5.46 -6.61 11.43
C GLY A 165 -4.48 -6.65 10.26
N PHE A 166 -4.81 -7.40 9.20
CA PHE A 166 -4.02 -7.37 7.98
C PHE A 166 -4.24 -6.04 7.25
N ASP A 167 -3.16 -5.47 6.73
CA ASP A 167 -3.20 -4.20 6.02
C ASP A 167 -4.04 -4.32 4.74
N PRO A 168 -5.11 -3.50 4.57
CA PRO A 168 -5.92 -3.50 3.36
C PRO A 168 -5.19 -3.06 2.07
N ARG A 169 -4.05 -2.35 2.19
CA ARG A 169 -3.21 -1.85 1.09
C ARG A 169 -1.97 -2.71 0.81
N ALA A 170 -1.76 -3.82 1.53
CA ALA A 170 -0.67 -4.75 1.25
C ALA A 170 -0.67 -5.20 -0.22
N LEU A 171 0.52 -5.32 -0.83
CA LEU A 171 0.67 -5.67 -2.25
C LEU A 171 0.70 -7.19 -2.49
N GLY A 172 1.22 -7.92 -1.51
CA GLY A 172 1.36 -9.37 -1.53
C GLY A 172 0.92 -10.03 -0.22
N LEU A 173 0.73 -11.35 -0.29
CA LEU A 173 0.58 -12.20 0.89
C LEU A 173 1.00 -13.65 0.59
N PHE A 174 1.91 -14.16 1.39
CA PHE A 174 2.11 -15.59 1.56
C PHE A 174 1.03 -16.20 2.48
N GLU A 175 0.18 -17.07 1.94
CA GLU A 175 -0.80 -17.84 2.72
C GLU A 175 -0.41 -19.31 2.81
N GLY A 176 -0.12 -19.78 4.03
CA GLY A 176 0.09 -21.19 4.30
C GLY A 176 1.15 -21.43 5.36
N LEU A 177 1.66 -22.65 5.39
CA LEU A 177 2.82 -23.00 6.19
C LEU A 177 4.12 -22.69 5.46
N GLU A 178 5.08 -22.15 6.21
CA GLU A 178 6.49 -22.12 5.81
C GLU A 178 6.95 -23.50 5.34
N HIS A 179 7.86 -23.53 4.36
CA HIS A 179 8.38 -24.77 3.77
C HIS A 179 8.90 -25.75 4.85
N ALA A 180 9.54 -25.25 5.91
CA ALA A 180 10.06 -26.07 7.00
C ALA A 180 8.98 -26.80 7.83
N GLN A 181 7.77 -26.23 7.92
CA GLN A 181 6.67 -26.72 8.75
C GLN A 181 5.80 -27.74 8.02
N GLN A 182 5.79 -27.74 6.68
CA GLN A 182 4.95 -28.61 5.84
C GLN A 182 5.21 -30.12 6.06
N ALA A 183 6.43 -30.52 6.44
CA ALA A 183 6.77 -31.91 6.69
C ALA A 183 6.21 -32.47 8.02
N SER A 184 5.80 -31.59 8.94
CA SER A 184 5.47 -31.94 10.32
C SER A 184 3.97 -31.89 10.64
N GLU A 185 3.17 -31.20 9.84
CA GLU A 185 1.78 -30.90 10.19
C GLU A 185 0.78 -31.23 9.07
N LEU A 186 -0.39 -31.76 9.46
CA LEU A 186 -1.49 -32.06 8.53
C LEU A 186 -2.28 -30.76 8.27
N HIS A 187 -1.80 -29.92 7.35
CA HIS A 187 -2.53 -28.71 6.92
C HIS A 187 -3.43 -29.00 5.73
N THR A 188 -4.66 -28.50 5.81
CA THR A 188 -5.70 -28.71 4.80
C THR A 188 -5.89 -27.52 3.85
N ALA A 189 -5.32 -26.35 4.15
CA ALA A 189 -5.33 -25.20 3.24
C ALA A 189 -4.14 -25.27 2.29
N PRO A 190 -4.33 -25.03 0.98
CA PRO A 190 -3.23 -24.98 0.03
C PRO A 190 -2.32 -23.79 0.33
N THR A 191 -1.00 -24.01 0.29
CA THR A 191 -0.02 -22.93 0.33
C THR A 191 -0.08 -22.14 -0.98
N ARG A 192 -0.17 -20.82 -0.93
CA ARG A 192 -0.22 -19.94 -2.11
C ARG A 192 0.45 -18.60 -1.84
N ILE A 193 0.85 -17.91 -2.89
CA ILE A 193 1.24 -16.50 -2.85
C ILE A 193 0.15 -15.70 -3.55
N VAL A 194 -0.34 -14.65 -2.91
CA VAL A 194 -1.38 -13.77 -3.44
C VAL A 194 -0.72 -12.45 -3.83
N LEU A 195 -0.97 -11.96 -5.04
CA LEU A 195 -0.69 -10.58 -5.43
C LEU A 195 -2.01 -9.82 -5.53
N TYR A 196 -2.09 -8.66 -4.86
CA TYR A 196 -3.29 -7.84 -4.80
C TYR A 196 -3.30 -6.82 -5.95
N TYR A 197 -3.83 -7.23 -7.12
CA TYR A 197 -3.73 -6.43 -8.35
C TYR A 197 -4.42 -5.07 -8.26
N GLY A 198 -5.50 -4.96 -7.47
CA GLY A 198 -6.20 -3.69 -7.27
C GLY A 198 -5.39 -2.70 -6.41
N ASN A 199 -4.50 -3.21 -5.54
CA ASN A 199 -3.56 -2.38 -4.79
C ASN A 199 -2.39 -1.97 -5.68
N LEU A 200 -1.83 -2.92 -6.44
CA LEU A 200 -0.73 -2.65 -7.38
C LEU A 200 -1.11 -1.59 -8.42
N LEU A 201 -2.24 -1.75 -9.11
CA LEU A 201 -2.68 -0.80 -10.15
C LEU A 201 -3.12 0.56 -9.60
N ALA A 202 -3.54 0.62 -8.33
CA ALA A 202 -3.88 1.87 -7.67
C ALA A 202 -2.64 2.68 -7.26
N THR A 203 -1.50 2.03 -7.07
CA THR A 203 -0.26 2.66 -6.59
C THR A 203 0.73 2.93 -7.73
N PHE A 204 0.86 2.01 -8.70
CA PHE A 204 1.86 2.07 -9.76
C PHE A 204 1.21 2.28 -11.12
N HIS A 205 1.34 3.49 -11.65
CA HIS A 205 0.71 3.89 -12.91
C HIS A 205 1.62 3.71 -14.13
N GLU A 206 2.94 3.71 -13.93
CA GLU A 206 3.93 3.46 -14.98
C GLU A 206 4.27 1.96 -15.02
N GLN A 207 4.36 1.40 -16.24
CA GLN A 207 4.56 -0.04 -16.43
C GLN A 207 5.91 -0.53 -15.88
N ASP A 208 6.95 0.29 -15.96
CA ASP A 208 8.28 -0.06 -15.47
C ASP A 208 8.25 -0.14 -13.93
N ASP A 209 7.66 0.86 -13.25
CA ASP A 209 7.52 0.86 -11.79
C ASP A 209 6.64 -0.30 -11.29
N LEU A 210 5.56 -0.61 -12.01
CA LEU A 210 4.69 -1.75 -11.69
C LEU A 210 5.44 -3.08 -11.84
N ALA A 211 6.26 -3.24 -12.88
CA ALA A 211 7.03 -4.46 -13.10
C ALA A 211 8.07 -4.68 -11.99
N ASP A 212 8.80 -3.61 -11.64
CA ASP A 212 9.79 -3.63 -10.56
C ASP A 212 9.11 -4.00 -9.23
N GLU A 213 7.96 -3.40 -8.93
CA GLU A 213 7.25 -3.71 -7.68
C GLU A 213 6.71 -5.15 -7.64
N ILE A 214 6.21 -5.68 -8.76
CA ILE A 214 5.75 -7.08 -8.82
C ILE A 214 6.91 -8.03 -8.50
N GLU A 215 8.10 -7.78 -9.06
CA GLU A 215 9.29 -8.57 -8.76
C GLU A 215 9.63 -8.49 -7.27
N VAL A 216 9.76 -7.27 -6.73
CA VAL A 216 10.09 -7.02 -5.31
C VAL A 216 9.08 -7.70 -4.39
N THR A 217 7.79 -7.46 -4.58
CA THR A 217 6.71 -8.04 -3.78
C THR A 217 6.75 -9.57 -3.84
N LEU A 218 6.87 -10.17 -5.03
CA LEU A 218 6.83 -11.62 -5.17
C LEU A 218 8.05 -12.29 -4.50
N LEU A 219 9.24 -11.71 -4.68
CA LEU A 219 10.46 -12.25 -4.09
C LEU A 219 10.45 -12.11 -2.56
N HIS A 220 9.87 -11.05 -2.00
CA HIS A 220 9.62 -10.90 -0.56
C HIS A 220 8.72 -12.02 -0.02
N GLU A 221 7.58 -12.31 -0.67
CA GLU A 221 6.67 -13.37 -0.23
C GLU A 221 7.30 -14.78 -0.35
N ILE A 222 8.14 -14.99 -1.37
CA ILE A 222 8.95 -16.21 -1.50
C ILE A 222 9.96 -16.31 -0.35
N GLY A 223 10.57 -15.19 0.05
CA GLY A 223 11.40 -15.08 1.24
C GLY A 223 10.69 -15.59 2.49
N HIS A 224 9.49 -15.08 2.75
CA HIS A 224 8.64 -15.52 3.85
C HIS A 224 8.28 -17.01 3.79
N TYR A 225 8.00 -17.54 2.59
CA TYR A 225 7.76 -18.98 2.43
C TYR A 225 8.92 -19.85 2.92
N PHE A 226 10.16 -19.40 2.71
CA PHE A 226 11.36 -20.10 3.16
C PHE A 226 11.77 -19.77 4.61
N GLY A 227 11.06 -18.88 5.28
CA GLY A 227 11.41 -18.40 6.63
C GLY A 227 12.69 -17.56 6.65
N LEU A 228 13.01 -16.89 5.53
CA LEU A 228 14.14 -15.98 5.40
C LEU A 228 13.76 -14.62 6.01
N ASP A 229 14.69 -14.00 6.73
CA ASP A 229 14.56 -12.60 7.12
C ASP A 229 14.94 -11.65 5.94
N GLU A 230 14.65 -10.36 6.08
CA GLU A 230 14.91 -9.34 5.04
C GLU A 230 16.39 -9.31 4.59
N ASP A 231 17.33 -9.41 5.53
CA ASP A 231 18.78 -9.44 5.24
C ASP A 231 19.14 -10.72 4.43
N GLU A 232 18.47 -11.84 4.71
CA GLU A 232 18.67 -13.08 3.99
C GLU A 232 18.09 -13.06 2.58
N VAL A 233 16.95 -12.39 2.40
CA VAL A 233 16.29 -12.18 1.11
C VAL A 233 17.19 -11.34 0.19
N GLU A 234 17.65 -10.17 0.65
CA GLU A 234 18.54 -9.28 -0.13
C GLU A 234 19.86 -9.98 -0.52
N ARG A 235 20.50 -10.67 0.43
CA ARG A 235 21.74 -11.41 0.19
C ARG A 235 21.60 -12.55 -0.83
N LEU A 236 20.39 -13.09 -0.98
CA LEU A 236 20.11 -14.16 -1.94
C LEU A 236 19.69 -13.64 -3.32
N GLY A 237 19.61 -12.32 -3.50
CA GLY A 237 19.09 -11.67 -4.70
C GLY A 237 17.58 -11.87 -4.84
N LEU A 238 16.87 -11.86 -3.71
CA LEU A 238 15.41 -11.92 -3.62
C LEU A 238 14.83 -10.55 -3.19
N ALA A 239 15.65 -9.49 -3.15
CA ALA A 239 15.26 -8.09 -2.98
C ALA A 239 16.18 -7.20 -3.84
#